data_AF-A0A8E0QLJ3-F1
#
_entry.id   AF-A0A8E0QLJ3-F1
#
_cell.length_a   1.000
_cell.length_b   1.000
_cell.length_c   1.000
_cell.angle_alpha   90.00
_cell.angle_beta   90.00
_cell.angle_gamma   90.00
#
_symmetry.space_group_name_H-M   'P 1'
#
loop_
_entity.id
_entity.type
_entity.pdbx_description
1 polymer ?
#
loop_
_entity_poly.entity_id
_entity_poly.type
_entity_poly.pdbx_seq_one_letter_code
_entity_poly.pdbx_strand_id
1 'polypeptide(L)'
;MVYFPSEVVDMIVAHVDPEDFYTLLQCALVNRQWSISALRALYRPNAWSRFWWTLILSAFTFETYLPYAEFLHTLDLCDLALLIHLDKEFADLVCDSCPETWDNEEERNRYLGVSSSVLDWWAPHLIRLETLWYNMGKHLHVENARSIARHCPRFRNLIVWEWMESTISSARFALDDSDSDTEEEETLAGDFLMALRRNTLERFEISRDAHFKPSMVPGLIAHSKSMRVLRLPKFRSELVIELMRSNPLQSLEAIHFFLGYEKCVELAQPFGKWLGACRNLRRIETWLYHDELLMLANALNHGIVSLEVLVVQQNYEDNTKIIDAFYRGIARQRNMQELTLNTEMTSDKSLFMWCLFPLKKLRKLNLRRMSAELTLPDIRTLTSSFPDLNWLGLYVTPVLDEIWDYIVAPKLRYLHLVGIGVLHAQPVLDYIHRLGEQNRGFILKLKFSTFAELYTTVSDEDHLAIAYALFSHLDGRLLPYREML
;
A
#
# COMPACT_ATOMS: atom_id res chain seq x y z
N MET A 1 34.47 -9.80 38.94
CA MET A 1 33.74 -8.76 38.22
C MET A 1 32.36 -8.67 38.86
N VAL A 2 32.00 -7.53 39.45
CA VAL A 2 30.71 -7.37 40.14
C VAL A 2 29.67 -7.02 39.08
N TYR A 3 28.65 -7.87 38.90
CA TYR A 3 27.52 -7.57 38.03
C TYR A 3 26.41 -6.93 38.85
N PHE A 4 25.98 -5.75 38.46
CA PHE A 4 24.74 -5.16 38.98
C PHE A 4 23.55 -5.97 38.44
N PRO A 5 22.46 -6.14 39.20
CA PRO A 5 21.18 -6.59 38.66
C PRO A 5 20.65 -5.64 37.58
N SER A 6 19.88 -6.15 36.61
CA SER A 6 19.28 -5.36 35.50
C SER A 6 18.48 -4.16 36.01
N GLU A 7 17.78 -4.33 37.12
CA GLU A 7 16.92 -3.33 37.73
C GLU A 7 17.74 -2.17 38.29
N VAL A 8 18.96 -2.46 38.77
CA VAL A 8 19.89 -1.45 39.28
C VAL A 8 20.52 -0.66 38.14
N VAL A 9 20.83 -1.31 37.01
CA VAL A 9 21.29 -0.63 35.79
C VAL A 9 20.20 0.26 35.21
N ASP A 10 18.95 -0.23 35.17
CA ASP A 10 17.79 0.57 34.75
C ASP A 10 17.58 1.80 35.65
N MET A 11 17.75 1.65 36.98
CA MET A 11 17.70 2.77 37.92
C MET A 11 18.82 3.78 37.65
N ILE A 12 20.06 3.33 37.46
CA ILE A 12 21.21 4.21 37.21
C ILE A 12 20.99 5.01 35.91
N VAL A 13 20.59 4.32 34.83
CA VAL A 13 20.35 4.96 33.54
C VAL A 13 19.15 5.91 33.58
N ALA A 14 18.13 5.64 34.41
CA ALA A 14 16.98 6.54 34.58
C ALA A 14 17.34 7.90 35.21
N HIS A 15 18.51 8.03 35.84
CA HIS A 15 19.01 9.29 36.41
C HIS A 15 19.95 10.04 35.45
N VAL A 16 20.30 9.45 34.30
CA VAL A 16 21.00 10.18 33.23
C VAL A 16 19.97 11.00 32.49
N ASP A 17 20.28 12.29 32.29
CA ASP A 17 19.39 13.20 31.56
C ASP A 17 19.12 12.63 30.15
N PRO A 18 17.85 12.50 29.71
CA PRO A 18 17.53 12.09 28.35
C PRO A 18 18.16 12.98 27.27
N GLU A 19 18.55 14.21 27.59
CA GLU A 19 19.27 15.12 26.68
C GLU A 19 20.79 14.88 26.66
N ASP A 20 21.34 14.15 27.63
CA ASP A 20 22.75 13.76 27.67
C ASP A 20 23.00 12.51 26.81
N PHE A 21 22.88 12.71 25.48
CA PHE A 21 23.07 11.68 24.46
C PHE A 21 24.44 11.01 24.56
N TYR A 22 25.50 11.78 24.83
CA TYR A 22 26.86 11.26 24.90
C TYR A 22 27.02 10.27 26.06
N THR A 23 26.51 10.58 27.25
CA THR A 23 26.58 9.67 28.39
C THR A 23 25.74 8.40 28.15
N LEU A 24 24.53 8.54 27.61
CA LEU A 24 23.67 7.38 27.29
C LEU A 24 24.27 6.49 26.19
N LEU A 25 24.89 7.09 25.17
CA LEU A 25 25.56 6.34 24.11
C LEU A 25 26.80 5.59 24.63
N GLN A 26 27.61 6.23 25.48
CA GLN A 26 28.74 5.57 26.13
C GLN A 26 28.26 4.39 26.99
N CYS A 27 27.20 4.56 27.78
CA CYS A 27 26.58 3.46 28.52
C CYS A 27 26.12 2.32 27.58
N ALA A 28 25.55 2.64 26.42
CA ALA A 28 25.08 1.63 25.48
C ALA A 28 26.21 0.78 24.88
N LEU A 29 27.43 1.30 24.83
CA LEU A 29 28.62 0.64 24.27
C LEU A 29 29.41 -0.21 25.28
N VAL A 30 29.09 -0.13 26.58
CA VAL A 30 29.85 -0.83 27.65
C VAL A 30 29.68 -2.34 27.60
N ASN A 31 28.44 -2.84 27.60
CA ASN A 31 28.09 -4.26 27.41
C ASN A 31 26.58 -4.43 27.23
N ARG A 32 26.15 -5.63 26.82
CA ARG A 32 24.74 -5.98 26.53
C ARG A 32 23.74 -5.56 27.62
N GLN A 33 24.13 -5.62 28.89
CA GLN A 33 23.23 -5.27 30.00
C GLN A 33 22.98 -3.77 30.05
N TRP A 34 24.02 -2.96 29.85
CA TRP A 34 23.90 -1.50 29.78
C TRP A 34 23.30 -1.03 28.46
N SER A 35 23.55 -1.75 27.35
CA SER A 35 22.96 -1.47 26.04
C SER A 35 21.43 -1.42 26.11
N ILE A 36 20.78 -2.41 26.73
CA ILE A 36 19.32 -2.49 26.76
C ILE A 36 18.71 -1.33 27.54
N SER A 37 19.27 -1.01 28.70
CA SER A 37 18.79 0.07 29.58
C SER A 37 19.04 1.45 28.97
N ALA A 38 20.25 1.71 28.44
CA ALA A 38 20.62 2.98 27.82
C ALA A 38 19.86 3.23 26.51
N LEU A 39 19.66 2.18 25.71
CA LEU A 39 18.82 2.27 24.53
C LEU A 39 17.36 2.56 24.90
N ARG A 40 16.78 1.88 25.91
CA ARG A 40 15.41 2.20 26.37
C ARG A 40 15.25 3.64 26.83
N ALA A 41 16.27 4.20 27.49
CA ALA A 41 16.29 5.61 27.88
C ALA A 41 16.41 6.53 26.65
N LEU A 42 17.28 6.18 25.68
CA LEU A 42 17.37 6.85 24.39
C LEU A 42 16.07 6.78 23.59
N TYR A 43 15.25 5.72 23.74
CA TYR A 43 14.04 5.43 22.96
C TYR A 43 12.72 5.94 23.58
N ARG A 44 12.76 6.86 24.56
CA ARG A 44 11.55 7.57 25.04
C ARG A 44 10.91 8.43 23.92
N PRO A 45 9.62 8.84 23.99
CA PRO A 45 8.81 9.24 22.83
C PRO A 45 9.31 10.39 21.92
N ASN A 46 10.41 11.07 22.27
CA ASN A 46 11.08 12.10 21.45
C ASN A 46 12.32 11.57 20.69
N ALA A 47 12.51 10.25 20.62
CA ALA A 47 13.74 9.58 20.18
C ALA A 47 13.82 9.20 18.70
N TRP A 48 12.69 9.10 18.00
CA TRP A 48 12.67 8.68 16.60
C TRP A 48 13.41 9.68 15.69
N SER A 49 13.28 10.98 15.98
CA SER A 49 14.04 12.03 15.30
C SER A 49 15.53 11.92 15.55
N ARG A 50 15.97 11.56 16.77
CA ARG A 50 17.39 11.36 17.12
C ARG A 50 18.00 10.10 16.51
N PHE A 51 17.23 9.02 16.32
CA PHE A 51 17.68 7.83 15.60
C PHE A 51 17.94 8.14 14.12
N TRP A 52 17.00 8.82 13.46
CA TRP A 52 17.22 9.32 12.10
C TRP A 52 18.36 10.35 12.05
N TRP A 53 18.42 11.32 12.97
CA TRP A 53 19.54 12.24 13.11
C TRP A 53 20.88 11.53 13.27
N THR A 54 20.96 10.43 14.03
CA THR A 54 22.20 9.65 14.21
C THR A 54 22.53 8.85 12.96
N LEU A 55 21.54 8.20 12.33
CA LEU A 55 21.72 7.44 11.10
C LEU A 55 22.11 8.35 9.92
N ILE A 56 21.60 9.58 9.92
CA ILE A 56 21.80 10.57 8.88
C ILE A 56 23.07 11.38 9.13
N LEU A 57 23.38 11.81 10.37
CA LEU A 57 24.68 12.42 10.71
C LEU A 57 25.84 11.46 10.54
N SER A 58 25.69 10.19 10.97
CA SER A 58 26.72 9.17 10.71
C SER A 58 26.93 8.97 9.21
N ALA A 59 25.92 9.30 8.42
CA ALA A 59 25.94 9.38 6.98
C ALA A 59 26.09 10.84 6.45
N PHE A 60 26.73 11.76 7.18
CA PHE A 60 27.08 13.09 6.67
C PHE A 60 28.45 13.58 7.17
N THR A 61 28.90 13.22 8.39
CA THR A 61 30.05 13.88 9.02
C THR A 61 31.34 13.07 9.05
N PHE A 62 31.40 11.85 8.48
CA PHE A 62 32.56 10.93 8.47
C PHE A 62 33.17 10.57 9.84
N GLU A 63 32.83 11.26 10.93
CA GLU A 63 33.22 10.97 12.30
C GLU A 63 32.12 10.11 12.96
N THR A 64 32.21 8.82 12.67
CA THR A 64 31.56 7.67 13.33
C THR A 64 30.62 7.96 14.51
N TYR A 65 29.36 7.54 14.36
CA TYR A 65 28.77 6.61 15.33
C TYR A 65 28.07 5.45 14.58
N LEU A 66 28.90 4.42 14.30
CA LEU A 66 28.61 3.06 13.81
C LEU A 66 28.31 2.84 12.30
N PRO A 67 28.84 1.75 11.70
CA PRO A 67 28.71 1.38 10.28
C PRO A 67 27.33 0.77 9.95
N TYR A 68 26.25 1.36 10.43
CA TYR A 68 24.90 0.80 10.25
C TYR A 68 24.42 0.87 8.80
N ALA A 69 24.93 1.82 8.01
CA ALA A 69 24.61 1.95 6.59
C ALA A 69 24.90 0.65 5.79
N GLU A 70 25.97 -0.07 6.14
CA GLU A 70 26.31 -1.34 5.49
C GLU A 70 25.30 -2.46 5.78
N PHE A 71 24.48 -2.31 6.83
CA PHE A 71 23.45 -3.27 7.23
C PHE A 71 22.04 -2.87 6.77
N LEU A 72 21.87 -1.69 6.18
CA LEU A 72 20.57 -1.21 5.72
C LEU A 72 20.14 -1.98 4.47
N HIS A 73 19.05 -2.73 4.61
CA HIS A 73 18.38 -3.43 3.51
C HIS A 73 17.25 -2.59 2.90
N THR A 74 16.62 -1.75 3.71
CA THR A 74 15.55 -0.86 3.30
C THR A 74 15.89 0.54 3.79
N LEU A 75 15.82 1.52 2.88
CA LEU A 75 15.91 2.93 3.21
C LEU A 75 14.58 3.57 2.85
N ASP A 76 13.93 4.19 3.83
CA ASP A 76 12.66 4.89 3.64
C ASP A 76 12.86 6.39 3.84
N LEU A 77 12.72 7.14 2.74
CA LEU A 77 12.88 8.59 2.72
C LEU A 77 11.55 9.34 2.61
N CYS A 78 10.42 8.63 2.58
CA CYS A 78 9.10 9.25 2.54
C CYS A 78 8.79 9.93 3.89
N ASP A 79 9.08 9.25 5.00
CA ASP A 79 8.85 9.79 6.36
C ASP A 79 9.89 10.84 6.77
N LEU A 80 11.03 10.93 6.06
CA LEU A 80 12.07 11.92 6.34
C LEU A 80 11.60 13.35 6.04
N ALA A 81 10.61 13.52 5.16
CA ALA A 81 9.94 14.80 4.93
C ALA A 81 9.38 15.39 6.23
N LEU A 82 8.83 14.58 7.13
CA LEU A 82 8.31 15.04 8.42
C LEU A 82 9.42 15.56 9.36
N LEU A 83 10.64 15.01 9.26
CA LEU A 83 11.78 15.47 10.05
C LEU A 83 12.39 16.75 9.50
N ILE A 84 12.45 16.87 8.17
CA ILE A 84 12.80 18.12 7.47
C ILE A 84 11.89 19.26 7.92
N HIS A 85 10.61 18.99 8.23
CA HIS A 85 9.70 20.02 8.74
C HIS A 85 10.01 20.49 10.16
N LEU A 86 10.63 19.63 10.98
CA LEU A 86 10.84 19.90 12.40
C LEU A 86 12.15 20.65 12.66
N ASP A 87 13.07 20.68 11.68
CA ASP A 87 14.42 21.21 11.84
C ASP A 87 14.91 21.90 10.55
N LYS A 88 15.07 23.23 10.63
CA LYS A 88 15.48 24.07 9.49
C LYS A 88 16.93 23.83 9.09
N GLU A 89 17.84 23.64 10.05
CA GLU A 89 19.25 23.38 9.75
C GLU A 89 19.41 22.03 9.05
N PHE A 90 18.60 21.05 9.46
CA PHE A 90 18.53 19.76 8.79
C PHE A 90 17.97 19.88 7.37
N ALA A 91 16.90 20.65 7.16
CA ALA A 91 16.32 20.90 5.85
C ALA A 91 17.33 21.49 4.86
N ASP A 92 18.12 22.48 5.31
CA ASP A 92 19.15 23.13 4.49
C ASP A 92 20.27 22.15 4.07
N LEU A 93 20.49 21.07 4.84
CA LEU A 93 21.49 20.05 4.54
C LEU A 93 21.00 19.01 3.51
N VAL A 94 19.72 18.66 3.55
CA VAL A 94 19.20 17.49 2.82
C VAL A 94 18.19 17.80 1.73
N CYS A 95 17.77 19.05 1.54
CA CYS A 95 16.80 19.44 0.51
C CYS A 95 17.41 20.37 -0.54
N ASP A 96 17.10 20.13 -1.82
CA ASP A 96 17.48 21.03 -2.93
C ASP A 96 16.59 22.29 -3.02
N SER A 97 15.51 22.34 -2.24
CA SER A 97 14.49 23.38 -2.34
C SER A 97 14.75 24.51 -1.34
N CYS A 98 15.06 25.71 -1.84
CA CYS A 98 15.12 26.92 -1.02
C CYS A 98 13.77 27.13 -0.29
N PRO A 99 13.75 27.32 1.05
CA PRO A 99 12.54 27.66 1.79
C PRO A 99 11.88 28.98 1.34
N GLU A 100 12.63 29.84 0.65
CA GLU A 100 12.25 31.22 0.31
C GLU A 100 11.32 31.34 -0.92
N THR A 101 11.10 30.27 -1.69
CA THR A 101 10.30 30.31 -2.94
C THR A 101 8.87 29.76 -2.79
N TRP A 102 8.44 29.43 -1.56
CA TRP A 102 7.12 28.82 -1.32
C TRP A 102 6.15 29.84 -0.74
N ASP A 103 5.07 30.11 -1.48
CA ASP A 103 4.04 31.10 -1.08
C ASP A 103 3.21 30.65 0.14
N ASN A 104 3.21 29.36 0.48
CA ASN A 104 2.56 28.84 1.68
C ASN A 104 3.24 27.58 2.24
N GLU A 105 3.02 27.33 3.53
CA GLU A 105 3.58 26.16 4.23
C GLU A 105 3.03 24.83 3.71
N GLU A 106 1.82 24.80 3.15
CA GLU A 106 1.18 23.58 2.66
C GLU A 106 1.85 23.04 1.37
N GLU A 107 2.27 23.93 0.47
CA GLU A 107 3.05 23.59 -0.72
C GLU A 107 4.48 23.23 -0.37
N ARG A 108 5.12 23.97 0.55
CA ARG A 108 6.41 23.57 1.12
C ARG A 108 6.34 22.14 1.66
N ASN A 109 5.32 21.84 2.47
CA ASN A 109 5.13 20.52 3.06
C ASN A 109 4.85 19.42 2.01
N ARG A 110 4.28 19.78 0.86
CA ARG A 110 3.98 18.85 -0.24
C ARG A 110 5.21 18.46 -1.05
N TYR A 111 6.21 19.33 -1.15
CA TYR A 111 7.35 19.18 -2.07
C TYR A 111 8.72 19.03 -1.41
N LEU A 112 8.81 19.09 -0.07
CA LEU A 112 10.04 18.78 0.64
C LEU A 112 10.42 17.30 0.42
N GLY A 113 11.45 17.10 -0.39
CA GLY A 113 12.04 15.81 -0.68
C GLY A 113 13.53 15.83 -0.34
N VAL A 114 14.07 14.64 -0.10
CA VAL A 114 15.53 14.47 -0.02
C VAL A 114 16.15 14.87 -1.35
N SER A 115 17.24 15.61 -1.29
CA SER A 115 18.06 16.02 -2.42
C SER A 115 18.65 14.79 -3.11
N SER A 116 18.74 14.88 -4.43
CA SER A 116 19.37 13.86 -5.25
C SER A 116 20.84 13.63 -4.86
N SER A 117 21.54 14.69 -4.49
CA SER A 117 22.96 14.68 -4.13
C SER A 117 23.24 13.82 -2.88
N VAL A 118 22.27 13.70 -1.99
CA VAL A 118 22.36 12.89 -0.77
C VAL A 118 22.43 11.40 -1.12
N LEU A 119 21.70 10.95 -2.16
CA LEU A 119 21.77 9.56 -2.62
C LEU A 119 23.14 9.22 -3.21
N ASP A 120 23.78 10.16 -3.90
CA ASP A 120 25.13 9.93 -4.45
C ASP A 120 26.16 9.73 -3.34
N TRP A 121 26.00 10.47 -2.24
CA TRP A 121 26.86 10.34 -1.07
C TRP A 121 26.55 9.05 -0.29
N TRP A 122 25.27 8.65 -0.13
CA TRP A 122 24.90 7.46 0.64
C TRP A 122 25.15 6.15 -0.10
N ALA A 123 24.93 6.09 -1.41
CA ALA A 123 24.99 4.84 -2.18
C ALA A 123 26.29 4.02 -1.95
N PRO A 124 27.51 4.61 -1.92
CA PRO A 124 28.74 3.91 -1.57
C PRO A 124 28.71 3.16 -0.24
N HIS A 125 27.93 3.62 0.73
CA HIS A 125 27.82 3.05 2.07
C HIS A 125 26.66 2.06 2.22
N LEU A 126 25.74 2.03 1.27
CA LEU A 126 24.50 1.25 1.29
C LEU A 126 24.65 -0.10 0.55
N ILE A 127 25.74 -0.82 0.80
CA ILE A 127 26.11 -2.05 0.06
C ILE A 127 25.09 -3.20 0.14
N ARG A 128 24.21 -3.20 1.16
CA ARG A 128 23.15 -4.20 1.35
C ARG A 128 21.77 -3.71 0.96
N LEU A 129 21.64 -2.49 0.44
CA LEU A 129 20.37 -1.90 0.08
C LEU A 129 19.65 -2.75 -0.96
N GLU A 130 18.40 -3.05 -0.65
CA GLU A 130 17.49 -3.85 -1.46
C GLU A 130 16.28 -3.03 -1.88
N THR A 131 15.79 -2.15 -0.98
CA THR A 131 14.58 -1.37 -1.15
C THR A 131 14.83 0.10 -0.84
N LEU A 132 14.42 0.98 -1.76
CA LEU A 132 14.38 2.43 -1.56
C LEU A 132 12.92 2.90 -1.63
N TRP A 133 12.46 3.59 -0.59
CA TRP A 133 11.26 4.40 -0.65
C TRP A 133 11.66 5.87 -0.79
N TYR A 134 11.04 6.55 -1.74
CA TYR A 134 11.39 7.93 -2.08
C TYR A 134 10.14 8.80 -2.17
N ASN A 135 10.20 10.02 -1.66
CA ASN A 135 9.05 10.91 -1.68
C ASN A 135 8.75 11.39 -3.12
N MET A 136 9.72 12.02 -3.78
CA MET A 136 9.51 12.72 -5.05
C MET A 136 10.46 12.24 -6.13
N GLY A 137 9.95 11.47 -7.09
CA GLY A 137 10.74 10.85 -8.16
C GLY A 137 11.46 11.83 -9.08
N LYS A 138 10.99 13.09 -9.18
CA LYS A 138 11.64 14.13 -9.98
C LYS A 138 13.07 14.47 -9.54
N HIS A 139 13.43 14.18 -8.29
CA HIS A 139 14.79 14.37 -7.80
C HIS A 139 15.68 13.14 -8.05
N LEU A 140 15.20 12.11 -8.73
CA LEU A 140 16.01 10.94 -9.04
C LEU A 140 16.65 11.11 -10.42
N HIS A 141 17.94 11.42 -10.44
CA HIS A 141 18.70 11.60 -11.67
C HIS A 141 19.43 10.34 -12.12
N VAL A 142 19.84 10.33 -13.39
CA VAL A 142 20.58 9.23 -14.01
C VAL A 142 21.87 8.92 -13.25
N GLU A 143 22.54 9.94 -12.72
CA GLU A 143 23.75 9.84 -11.90
C GLU A 143 23.49 9.04 -10.62
N ASN A 144 22.36 9.27 -9.95
CA ASN A 144 21.95 8.50 -8.77
C ASN A 144 21.73 7.03 -9.12
N ALA A 145 21.04 6.76 -10.24
CA ALA A 145 20.87 5.40 -10.72
C ALA A 145 22.21 4.71 -11.02
N ARG A 146 23.17 5.42 -11.62
CA ARG A 146 24.52 4.91 -11.86
C ARG A 146 25.27 4.65 -10.54
N SER A 147 25.10 5.52 -9.54
CA SER A 147 25.70 5.34 -8.22
C SER A 147 25.14 4.09 -7.52
N ILE A 148 23.80 3.95 -7.48
CA ILE A 148 23.12 2.76 -6.96
C ILE A 148 23.55 1.50 -7.72
N ALA A 149 23.64 1.57 -9.05
CA ALA A 149 24.10 0.47 -9.89
C ALA A 149 25.53 0.01 -9.55
N ARG A 150 26.42 0.94 -9.19
CA ARG A 150 27.82 0.65 -8.83
C ARG A 150 27.95 0.11 -7.41
N HIS A 151 27.25 0.70 -6.45
CA HIS A 151 27.52 0.49 -5.03
C HIS A 151 26.51 -0.39 -4.29
N CYS A 152 25.30 -0.54 -4.81
CA CYS A 152 24.21 -1.28 -4.15
C CYS A 152 23.92 -2.60 -4.90
N PRO A 153 24.73 -3.67 -4.71
CA PRO A 153 24.63 -4.89 -5.50
C PRO A 153 23.32 -5.66 -5.33
N ARG A 154 22.56 -5.41 -4.27
CA ARG A 154 21.30 -6.11 -3.94
C ARG A 154 20.03 -5.31 -4.25
N PHE A 155 20.18 -4.10 -4.81
CA PHE A 155 19.07 -3.21 -5.08
C PHE A 155 18.08 -3.81 -6.07
N ARG A 156 16.81 -3.90 -5.65
CA ARG A 156 15.75 -4.56 -6.42
C ARG A 156 14.36 -3.95 -6.26
N ASN A 157 14.12 -3.07 -5.30
CA ASN A 157 12.81 -2.46 -5.10
C ASN A 157 12.92 -0.94 -5.06
N LEU A 158 12.16 -0.27 -5.93
CA LEU A 158 11.98 1.17 -5.91
C LEU A 158 10.50 1.48 -5.72
N ILE A 159 10.19 2.20 -4.64
CA ILE A 159 8.85 2.66 -4.32
C ILE A 159 8.92 4.18 -4.22
N VAL A 160 8.10 4.86 -5.00
CA VAL A 160 8.07 6.32 -5.05
C VAL A 160 6.68 6.77 -4.66
N TRP A 161 6.57 7.75 -3.77
CA TRP A 161 5.27 8.28 -3.39
C TRP A 161 4.62 9.01 -4.57
N GLU A 162 5.36 9.92 -5.21
CA GLU A 162 4.87 10.76 -6.29
C GLU A 162 5.95 11.01 -7.35
N TRP A 163 5.57 10.97 -8.64
CA TRP A 163 6.47 11.25 -9.77
C TRP A 163 5.83 12.29 -10.68
N MET A 164 5.90 13.56 -10.28
CA MET A 164 5.46 14.70 -11.09
C MET A 164 6.66 15.40 -11.74
N GLU A 165 6.65 15.47 -13.07
CA GLU A 165 7.73 16.10 -13.85
C GLU A 165 7.63 17.63 -13.88
N SER A 166 6.46 18.21 -13.63
CA SER A 166 6.29 19.65 -13.44
C SER A 166 5.99 19.97 -11.98
N THR A 167 6.75 20.88 -11.38
CA THR A 167 6.29 21.58 -10.17
C THR A 167 5.05 22.39 -10.53
N ILE A 168 4.02 22.37 -9.67
CA ILE A 168 2.85 23.27 -9.80
C ILE A 168 3.27 24.74 -9.91
N SER A 169 4.47 25.10 -9.44
CA SER A 169 5.11 26.40 -9.66
C SER A 169 5.14 26.81 -11.14
N SER A 170 5.54 25.92 -12.07
CA SER A 170 5.57 26.28 -13.50
C SER A 170 4.18 26.36 -14.13
N ALA A 171 3.20 25.63 -13.59
CA ALA A 171 1.80 25.71 -14.03
C ALA A 171 1.07 26.99 -13.56
N ARG A 172 1.53 27.66 -12.50
CA ARG A 172 0.94 28.94 -12.03
C ARG A 172 1.56 30.17 -12.68
N PHE A 173 2.83 30.13 -13.06
CA PHE A 173 3.48 31.26 -13.74
C PHE A 173 3.29 31.26 -15.27
N ALA A 174 2.80 30.16 -15.86
CA ALA A 174 2.42 30.09 -17.28
C ALA A 174 1.05 30.73 -17.60
N LEU A 175 0.67 31.77 -16.85
CA LEU A 175 -0.44 32.68 -17.21
C LEU A 175 0.07 33.99 -17.82
N ASP A 176 1.39 34.21 -17.87
CA ASP A 176 1.99 35.25 -18.69
C ASP A 176 2.52 34.62 -20.00
N ASP A 177 2.05 35.15 -21.13
CA ASP A 177 2.44 34.84 -22.51
C ASP A 177 3.92 35.21 -22.82
N SER A 178 4.85 34.86 -21.94
CA SER A 178 6.28 34.93 -22.22
C SER A 178 6.83 33.53 -22.42
N ASP A 179 7.14 33.22 -23.69
CA ASP A 179 7.96 32.11 -24.17
C ASP A 179 9.31 32.06 -23.44
N SER A 180 9.31 31.64 -22.18
CA SER A 180 10.52 31.23 -21.48
C SER A 180 10.57 29.71 -21.53
N ASP A 181 11.07 29.22 -22.66
CA ASP A 181 11.61 27.87 -22.85
C ASP A 181 12.79 27.66 -21.90
N THR A 182 12.51 27.58 -20.60
CA THR A 182 13.43 26.95 -19.66
C THR A 182 13.16 25.46 -19.76
N GLU A 183 13.83 24.85 -20.73
CA GLU A 183 14.10 23.40 -20.78
C GLU A 183 14.91 23.04 -19.51
N GLU A 184 14.25 22.98 -18.35
CA GLU A 184 14.81 22.23 -17.23
C GLU A 184 15.02 20.81 -17.74
N GLU A 185 16.25 20.30 -17.65
CA GLU A 185 16.64 18.95 -18.09
C GLU A 185 15.69 17.92 -17.44
N GLU A 186 14.62 17.58 -18.16
CA GLU A 186 13.62 16.62 -17.72
C GLU A 186 14.33 15.28 -17.56
N THR A 187 14.72 14.93 -16.33
CA THR A 187 15.26 13.61 -16.08
C THR A 187 14.09 12.63 -16.09
N LEU A 188 13.86 12.02 -17.26
CA LEU A 188 12.75 11.10 -17.46
C LEU A 188 12.96 9.88 -16.56
N ALA A 189 11.89 9.41 -15.89
CA ALA A 189 11.94 8.18 -15.08
C ALA A 189 12.50 6.99 -15.87
N GLY A 190 12.24 6.97 -17.18
CA GLY A 190 12.80 6.01 -18.12
C GLY A 190 14.32 5.95 -18.08
N ASP A 191 14.99 7.09 -18.10
CA ASP A 191 16.46 7.18 -18.13
C ASP A 191 17.08 6.76 -16.79
N PHE A 192 16.44 7.14 -15.68
CA PHE A 192 16.81 6.64 -14.36
C PHE A 192 16.76 5.11 -14.31
N LEU A 193 15.62 4.52 -14.72
CA LEU A 193 15.45 3.07 -14.73
C LEU A 193 16.45 2.39 -15.69
N MET A 194 16.67 2.96 -16.87
CA MET A 194 17.64 2.46 -17.85
C MET A 194 19.08 2.43 -17.30
N ALA A 195 19.42 3.37 -16.42
CA ALA A 195 20.76 3.49 -15.84
C ALA A 195 21.02 2.57 -14.64
N LEU A 196 19.97 1.98 -14.06
CA LEU A 196 20.12 0.88 -13.10
C LEU A 196 20.71 -0.37 -13.78
N ARG A 197 21.20 -1.32 -12.98
CA ARG A 197 21.67 -2.60 -13.53
C ARG A 197 20.50 -3.34 -14.18
N ARG A 198 20.66 -3.67 -15.46
CA ARG A 198 19.61 -4.36 -16.24
C ARG A 198 19.13 -5.62 -15.53
N ASN A 199 17.82 -5.82 -15.51
CA ASN A 199 17.17 -6.96 -14.88
C ASN A 199 17.57 -7.20 -13.40
N THR A 200 17.76 -6.13 -12.61
CA THR A 200 17.83 -6.25 -11.14
C THR A 200 16.58 -5.76 -10.42
N LEU A 201 15.81 -4.84 -11.02
CA LEU A 201 14.60 -4.30 -10.41
C LEU A 201 13.45 -5.34 -10.45
N GLU A 202 13.00 -5.77 -9.27
CA GLU A 202 11.89 -6.68 -9.05
C GLU A 202 10.57 -5.96 -8.74
N ARG A 203 10.61 -4.80 -8.07
CA ARG A 203 9.42 -3.99 -7.76
C ARG A 203 9.63 -2.55 -8.19
N PHE A 204 8.70 -2.05 -8.98
CA PHE A 204 8.56 -0.63 -9.27
C PHE A 204 7.14 -0.19 -8.94
N GLU A 205 7.02 0.77 -8.02
CA GLU A 205 5.75 1.26 -7.54
C GLU A 205 5.76 2.78 -7.45
N ILE A 206 4.69 3.40 -7.96
CA ILE A 206 4.36 4.80 -7.71
C ILE A 206 3.01 4.82 -6.98
N SER A 207 2.93 5.50 -5.83
CA SER A 207 1.79 5.36 -4.92
C SER A 207 0.62 6.32 -5.20
N ARG A 208 0.89 7.60 -5.47
CA ARG A 208 -0.14 8.65 -5.52
C ARG A 208 -0.38 9.18 -6.94
N ASP A 209 0.58 9.87 -7.51
CA ASP A 209 0.48 10.46 -8.84
C ASP A 209 1.74 10.21 -9.66
N ALA A 210 1.55 10.00 -10.96
CA ALA A 210 2.62 9.70 -11.89
C ALA A 210 2.33 10.33 -13.25
N HIS A 211 3.21 11.22 -13.71
CA HIS A 211 3.31 11.62 -15.10
C HIS A 211 4.18 10.63 -15.88
N PHE A 212 3.85 9.34 -15.80
CA PHE A 212 4.64 8.30 -16.46
C PHE A 212 4.37 8.32 -17.98
N LYS A 213 5.26 9.00 -18.72
CA LYS A 213 5.17 9.19 -20.18
C LYS A 213 5.48 7.90 -20.94
N PRO A 214 4.97 7.71 -22.18
CA PRO A 214 5.31 6.56 -23.03
C PRO A 214 6.82 6.41 -23.26
N SER A 215 7.56 7.52 -23.34
CA SER A 215 9.03 7.55 -23.48
C SER A 215 9.76 6.82 -22.34
N MET A 216 9.11 6.57 -21.21
CA MET A 216 9.70 5.90 -20.05
C MET A 216 9.58 4.37 -20.08
N VAL A 217 8.74 3.80 -20.96
CA VAL A 217 8.54 2.36 -21.08
C VAL A 217 9.83 1.58 -21.40
N PRO A 218 10.76 2.08 -22.25
CA PRO A 218 12.06 1.42 -22.46
C PRO A 218 12.81 1.11 -21.16
N GLY A 219 12.75 2.02 -20.17
CA GLY A 219 13.33 1.81 -18.84
C GLY A 219 12.69 0.64 -18.08
N LEU A 220 11.36 0.50 -18.14
CA LEU A 220 10.67 -0.67 -17.58
C LEU A 220 11.08 -1.96 -18.30
N ILE A 221 11.17 -1.92 -19.64
CA ILE A 221 11.52 -3.09 -20.47
C ILE A 221 12.94 -3.58 -20.18
N ALA A 222 13.86 -2.68 -19.80
CA ALA A 222 15.22 -3.04 -19.39
C ALA A 222 15.27 -3.98 -18.17
N HIS A 223 14.17 -4.07 -17.42
CA HIS A 223 13.98 -4.95 -16.26
C HIS A 223 12.96 -6.05 -16.50
N SER A 224 12.55 -6.29 -17.74
CA SER A 224 11.49 -7.26 -18.08
C SER A 224 11.72 -8.69 -17.59
N LYS A 225 12.97 -9.11 -17.35
CA LYS A 225 13.28 -10.45 -16.81
C LYS A 225 13.26 -10.51 -15.27
N SER A 226 13.33 -9.39 -14.57
CA SER A 226 13.30 -9.33 -13.11
C SER A 226 12.03 -8.73 -12.54
N MET A 227 11.30 -7.91 -13.31
CA MET A 227 10.13 -7.18 -12.87
C MET A 227 9.01 -8.15 -12.44
N ARG A 228 8.72 -8.19 -11.14
CA ARG A 228 7.69 -9.02 -10.50
C ARG A 228 6.48 -8.20 -10.08
N VAL A 229 6.67 -6.94 -9.69
CA VAL A 229 5.60 -6.06 -9.22
C VAL A 229 5.68 -4.73 -9.96
N LEU A 230 4.63 -4.41 -10.71
CA LEU A 230 4.45 -3.11 -11.35
C LEU A 230 3.18 -2.46 -10.82
N ARG A 231 3.31 -1.33 -10.13
CA ARG A 231 2.16 -0.57 -9.63
C ARG A 231 2.30 0.88 -10.05
N LEU A 232 1.38 1.35 -10.88
CA LEU A 232 1.33 2.77 -11.26
C LEU A 232 -0.07 3.28 -10.95
N PRO A 233 -0.21 4.52 -10.45
CA PRO A 233 -1.50 5.06 -10.05
C PRO A 233 -2.39 5.30 -11.28
N LYS A 234 -1.80 5.61 -12.43
CA LYS A 234 -2.50 5.87 -13.69
C LYS A 234 -1.69 5.37 -14.89
N PHE A 235 -2.31 4.51 -15.69
CA PHE A 235 -1.83 4.06 -16.99
C PHE A 235 -2.54 4.88 -18.06
N ARG A 236 -1.88 5.89 -18.65
CA ARG A 236 -2.47 6.59 -19.79
C ARG A 236 -2.56 5.65 -21.00
N SER A 237 -3.50 5.91 -21.91
CA SER A 237 -3.72 5.05 -23.08
C SER A 237 -2.45 4.90 -23.93
N GLU A 238 -1.68 5.98 -24.10
CA GLU A 238 -0.43 6.00 -24.84
C GLU A 238 0.64 5.13 -24.16
N LEU A 239 0.66 5.14 -22.82
CA LEU A 239 1.58 4.31 -22.04
C LEU A 239 1.26 2.82 -22.24
N VAL A 240 -0.03 2.47 -22.23
CA VAL A 240 -0.46 1.09 -22.49
C VAL A 240 -0.14 0.65 -23.90
N ILE A 241 -0.35 1.51 -24.89
CA ILE A 241 0.02 1.25 -26.29
C ILE A 241 1.51 0.96 -26.39
N GLU A 242 2.36 1.79 -25.78
CA GLU A 242 3.80 1.60 -25.81
C GLU A 242 4.23 0.32 -25.06
N LEU A 243 3.64 0.05 -23.89
CA LEU A 243 3.90 -1.18 -23.14
C LEU A 243 3.55 -2.44 -23.95
N MET A 244 2.45 -2.40 -24.70
CA MET A 244 2.02 -3.51 -25.56
C MET A 244 2.89 -3.72 -26.80
N ARG A 245 3.69 -2.72 -27.22
CA ARG A 245 4.70 -2.93 -28.28
C ARG A 245 5.83 -3.85 -27.83
N SER A 246 6.01 -3.98 -26.52
CA SER A 246 7.01 -4.88 -25.92
C SER A 246 6.45 -6.28 -25.68
N ASN A 247 7.34 -7.26 -25.55
CA ASN A 247 6.95 -8.60 -25.15
C ASN A 247 6.32 -8.59 -23.75
N PRO A 248 5.24 -9.37 -23.51
CA PRO A 248 4.63 -9.48 -22.19
C PRO A 248 5.65 -9.86 -21.11
N LEU A 249 5.60 -9.15 -19.97
CA LEU A 249 6.55 -9.28 -18.88
C LEU A 249 6.42 -10.65 -18.21
N GLN A 250 7.28 -11.60 -18.59
CA GLN A 250 7.14 -12.99 -18.14
C GLN A 250 7.37 -13.18 -16.65
N SER A 251 8.17 -12.31 -16.01
CA SER A 251 8.43 -12.36 -14.57
C SER A 251 7.37 -11.66 -13.73
N LEU A 252 6.40 -10.99 -14.36
CA LEU A 252 5.39 -10.19 -13.66
C LEU A 252 4.43 -11.09 -12.88
N GLU A 253 4.39 -10.89 -11.57
CA GLU A 253 3.55 -11.61 -10.61
C GLU A 253 2.37 -10.77 -10.12
N ALA A 254 2.56 -9.44 -10.02
CA ALA A 254 1.53 -8.51 -9.57
C ALA A 254 1.51 -7.25 -10.43
N ILE A 255 0.31 -6.82 -10.81
CA ILE A 255 0.08 -5.53 -11.47
C ILE A 255 -1.04 -4.77 -10.77
N HIS A 256 -0.82 -3.46 -10.58
CA HIS A 256 -1.89 -2.51 -10.29
C HIS A 256 -1.98 -1.54 -11.46
N PHE A 257 -3.15 -1.42 -12.08
CA PHE A 257 -3.38 -0.49 -13.19
C PHE A 257 -4.71 0.26 -13.07
N PHE A 258 -4.82 1.40 -13.72
CA PHE A 258 -6.03 2.23 -13.82
C PHE A 258 -5.89 3.11 -15.06
N LEU A 259 -6.82 3.07 -16.02
CA LEU A 259 -6.63 3.74 -17.32
C LEU A 259 -6.97 5.25 -17.32
N GLY A 260 -7.24 5.83 -16.15
CA GLY A 260 -7.71 7.20 -16.07
C GLY A 260 -9.18 7.34 -16.42
N TYR A 261 -9.58 8.56 -16.78
CA TYR A 261 -10.99 8.94 -17.00
C TYR A 261 -11.38 8.97 -18.48
N GLU A 262 -10.52 8.44 -19.37
CA GLU A 262 -10.78 8.43 -20.80
C GLU A 262 -11.18 7.02 -21.25
N LYS A 263 -12.25 6.92 -22.05
CA LYS A 263 -12.68 5.66 -22.66
C LYS A 263 -11.76 5.29 -23.82
N CYS A 264 -11.29 4.05 -23.82
CA CYS A 264 -10.37 3.47 -24.79
C CYS A 264 -10.74 2.00 -25.09
N VAL A 265 -11.98 1.77 -25.56
CA VAL A 265 -12.53 0.43 -25.88
C VAL A 265 -11.61 -0.38 -26.78
N GLU A 266 -10.92 0.26 -27.72
CA GLU A 266 -10.02 -0.38 -28.69
C GLU A 266 -8.84 -1.09 -28.03
N LEU A 267 -8.39 -0.60 -26.86
CA LEU A 267 -7.32 -1.21 -26.09
C LEU A 267 -7.79 -2.45 -25.32
N ALA A 268 -9.11 -2.67 -25.21
CA ALA A 268 -9.63 -3.65 -24.28
C ALA A 268 -9.20 -5.09 -24.60
N GLN A 269 -9.31 -5.46 -25.87
CA GLN A 269 -8.90 -6.79 -26.32
C GLN A 269 -7.37 -6.94 -26.41
N PRO A 270 -6.61 -6.01 -27.02
CA PRO A 270 -5.14 -6.10 -27.07
C PRO A 270 -4.50 -6.16 -25.68
N PHE A 271 -4.91 -5.28 -24.76
CA PHE A 271 -4.32 -5.23 -23.42
C PHE A 271 -4.73 -6.45 -22.59
N GLY A 272 -5.98 -6.91 -22.70
CA GLY A 272 -6.41 -8.15 -22.07
C GLY A 272 -5.59 -9.37 -22.53
N LYS A 273 -5.26 -9.46 -23.83
CA LYS A 273 -4.36 -10.49 -24.36
C LYS A 273 -2.93 -10.36 -23.82
N TRP A 274 -2.41 -9.13 -23.74
CA TRP A 274 -1.09 -8.86 -23.18
C TRP A 274 -1.00 -9.30 -21.71
N LEU A 275 -1.98 -8.94 -20.88
CA LEU A 275 -2.09 -9.40 -19.48
C LEU A 275 -2.18 -10.92 -19.39
N GLY A 276 -2.98 -11.54 -20.25
CA GLY A 276 -3.12 -12.99 -20.34
C GLY A 276 -1.84 -13.72 -20.74
N ALA A 277 -0.89 -13.04 -21.40
CA ALA A 277 0.39 -13.60 -21.80
C ALA A 277 1.49 -13.47 -20.72
N CYS A 278 1.23 -12.74 -19.62
CA CYS A 278 2.09 -12.69 -18.44
C CYS A 278 1.89 -13.96 -17.60
N ARG A 279 2.65 -15.02 -17.90
CA ARG A 279 2.41 -16.38 -17.37
C ARG A 279 2.51 -16.52 -15.85
N ASN A 280 3.28 -15.66 -15.18
CA ASN A 280 3.47 -15.69 -13.74
C ASN A 280 2.50 -14.77 -12.98
N LEU A 281 1.58 -14.09 -13.68
CA LEU A 281 0.67 -13.12 -13.10
C LEU A 281 -0.33 -13.81 -12.16
N ARG A 282 -0.25 -13.45 -10.87
CA ARG A 282 -1.06 -14.01 -9.78
C ARG A 282 -1.91 -12.96 -9.09
N ARG A 283 -1.55 -11.69 -9.18
CA ARG A 283 -2.26 -10.59 -8.52
C ARG A 283 -2.59 -9.47 -9.50
N ILE A 284 -3.85 -9.10 -9.54
CA ILE A 284 -4.32 -7.90 -10.25
C ILE A 284 -5.06 -7.01 -9.27
N GLU A 285 -4.69 -5.74 -9.27
CA GLU A 285 -5.46 -4.69 -8.62
C GLU A 285 -5.84 -3.66 -9.68
N THR A 286 -7.07 -3.16 -9.67
CA THR A 286 -7.48 -2.09 -10.58
C THR A 286 -8.59 -1.26 -9.99
N TRP A 287 -8.73 -0.05 -10.52
CA TRP A 287 -9.92 0.77 -10.40
C TRP A 287 -10.67 0.68 -11.73
N LEU A 288 -12.00 0.52 -11.72
CA LEU A 288 -12.78 0.45 -12.96
C LEU A 288 -13.61 1.71 -13.12
N TYR A 289 -13.12 2.64 -13.93
CA TYR A 289 -13.92 3.79 -14.32
C TYR A 289 -14.59 3.56 -15.68
N HIS A 290 -13.94 2.83 -16.59
CA HIS A 290 -14.40 2.65 -17.97
C HIS A 290 -14.15 1.21 -18.46
N ASP A 291 -13.26 1.04 -19.44
CA ASP A 291 -13.09 -0.19 -20.22
C ASP A 291 -12.26 -1.28 -19.53
N GLU A 292 -11.76 -0.99 -18.31
CA GLU A 292 -10.92 -1.93 -17.57
C GLU A 292 -11.67 -3.24 -17.26
N LEU A 293 -13.00 -3.20 -17.10
CA LEU A 293 -13.78 -4.42 -16.87
C LEU A 293 -13.75 -5.33 -18.11
N LEU A 294 -13.87 -4.76 -19.30
CA LEU A 294 -13.76 -5.50 -20.56
C LEU A 294 -12.34 -6.04 -20.77
N MET A 295 -11.30 -5.29 -20.37
CA MET A 295 -9.91 -5.76 -20.38
C MET A 295 -9.71 -6.97 -19.48
N LEU A 296 -10.20 -6.88 -18.24
CA LEU A 296 -10.13 -7.98 -17.28
C LEU A 296 -10.92 -9.19 -17.78
N ALA A 297 -12.13 -8.98 -18.30
CA ALA A 297 -12.92 -10.05 -18.90
C ALA A 297 -12.13 -10.75 -20.01
N ASN A 298 -11.49 -10.00 -20.91
CA ASN A 298 -10.65 -10.58 -21.95
C ASN A 298 -9.46 -11.37 -21.39
N ALA A 299 -8.74 -10.82 -20.40
CA ALA A 299 -7.58 -11.45 -19.79
C ALA A 299 -7.93 -12.75 -19.04
N LEU A 300 -8.97 -12.71 -18.21
CA LEU A 300 -9.44 -13.84 -17.41
C LEU A 300 -10.00 -14.97 -18.28
N ASN A 301 -10.63 -14.64 -19.41
CA ASN A 301 -11.21 -15.64 -20.30
C ASN A 301 -10.21 -16.25 -21.28
N HIS A 302 -9.11 -15.56 -21.62
CA HIS A 302 -8.24 -15.94 -22.74
C HIS A 302 -6.74 -16.06 -22.44
N GLY A 303 -6.28 -15.90 -21.19
CA GLY A 303 -4.86 -16.13 -20.91
C GLY A 303 -4.45 -16.30 -19.45
N ILE A 304 -5.15 -15.68 -18.49
CA ILE A 304 -4.79 -15.85 -17.08
C ILE A 304 -5.28 -17.19 -16.57
N VAL A 305 -4.34 -18.11 -16.30
CA VAL A 305 -4.62 -19.49 -15.91
C VAL A 305 -4.74 -19.72 -14.40
N SER A 306 -4.17 -18.85 -13.58
CA SER A 306 -3.99 -19.12 -12.15
C SER A 306 -3.92 -17.85 -11.30
N LEU A 307 -4.90 -16.95 -11.44
CA LEU A 307 -4.97 -15.78 -10.59
C LEU A 307 -5.27 -16.20 -9.13
N GLU A 308 -4.54 -15.60 -8.19
CA GLU A 308 -4.67 -15.84 -6.75
C GLU A 308 -5.34 -14.65 -6.05
N VAL A 309 -5.11 -13.43 -6.53
CA VAL A 309 -5.70 -12.22 -5.95
C VAL A 309 -6.26 -11.31 -7.03
N LEU A 310 -7.51 -10.94 -6.86
CA LEU A 310 -8.18 -9.93 -7.67
C LEU A 310 -8.80 -8.86 -6.76
N VAL A 311 -8.36 -7.62 -6.93
CA VAL A 311 -8.91 -6.44 -6.25
C VAL A 311 -9.45 -5.48 -7.28
N VAL A 312 -10.75 -5.23 -7.23
CA VAL A 312 -11.46 -4.34 -8.12
C VAL A 312 -12.13 -3.25 -7.28
N GLN A 313 -11.66 -2.03 -7.47
CA GLN A 313 -12.18 -0.83 -6.81
C GLN A 313 -13.13 -0.10 -7.76
N GLN A 314 -14.40 0.06 -7.36
CA GLN A 314 -15.43 0.72 -8.15
C GLN A 314 -15.71 0.05 -9.52
N ASN A 315 -16.91 0.27 -10.05
CA ASN A 315 -17.30 -0.12 -11.41
C ASN A 315 -18.45 0.76 -11.84
N TYR A 316 -18.35 1.31 -13.04
CA TYR A 316 -19.40 2.11 -13.69
C TYR A 316 -19.86 1.48 -15.01
N GLU A 317 -19.57 0.18 -15.22
CA GLU A 317 -20.05 -0.56 -16.39
C GLU A 317 -21.50 -1.00 -16.21
N ASP A 318 -22.33 -0.68 -17.21
CA ASP A 318 -23.75 -1.02 -17.28
C ASP A 318 -24.03 -2.15 -18.30
N ASN A 319 -23.06 -2.48 -19.15
CA ASN A 319 -23.23 -3.52 -20.16
C ASN A 319 -23.17 -4.93 -19.52
N THR A 320 -24.34 -5.51 -19.32
CA THR A 320 -24.51 -6.85 -18.72
C THR A 320 -23.68 -7.93 -19.40
N LYS A 321 -23.45 -7.86 -20.72
CA LYS A 321 -22.62 -8.85 -21.42
C LYS A 321 -21.15 -8.79 -20.98
N ILE A 322 -20.63 -7.60 -20.71
CA ILE A 322 -19.24 -7.40 -20.25
C ILE A 322 -19.11 -7.89 -18.81
N ILE A 323 -20.07 -7.53 -17.95
CA ILE A 323 -20.11 -7.96 -16.55
C ILE A 323 -20.21 -9.49 -16.44
N ASP A 324 -21.11 -10.10 -17.22
CA ASP A 324 -21.28 -11.56 -17.27
C ASP A 324 -19.99 -12.25 -17.74
N ALA A 325 -19.34 -11.71 -18.77
CA ALA A 325 -18.07 -12.23 -19.26
C ALA A 325 -16.97 -12.13 -18.19
N PHE A 326 -16.93 -11.03 -17.44
CA PHE A 326 -16.01 -10.85 -16.33
C PHE A 326 -16.24 -11.89 -15.21
N TYR A 327 -17.47 -12.08 -14.73
CA TYR A 327 -17.75 -13.07 -13.69
C TYR A 327 -17.49 -14.51 -14.15
N ARG A 328 -17.82 -14.84 -15.40
CA ARG A 328 -17.46 -16.14 -15.98
C ARG A 328 -15.95 -16.33 -16.06
N GLY A 329 -15.19 -15.25 -16.30
CA GLY A 329 -13.74 -15.24 -16.24
C GLY A 329 -13.21 -15.51 -14.82
N ILE A 330 -13.81 -14.88 -13.80
CA ILE A 330 -13.48 -15.15 -12.38
C ILE A 330 -13.72 -16.62 -12.05
N ALA A 331 -14.85 -17.19 -12.44
CA ALA A 331 -15.20 -18.59 -12.14
C ALA A 331 -14.17 -19.62 -12.63
N ARG A 332 -13.34 -19.25 -13.62
CA ARG A 332 -12.25 -20.10 -14.14
C ARG A 332 -11.01 -20.10 -13.24
N GLN A 333 -10.87 -19.13 -12.35
CA GLN A 333 -9.68 -18.94 -11.51
C GLN A 333 -9.70 -19.84 -10.27
N ARG A 334 -9.44 -21.14 -10.45
CA ARG A 334 -9.50 -22.15 -9.37
C ARG A 334 -8.49 -21.93 -8.22
N ASN A 335 -7.46 -21.11 -8.45
CA ASN A 335 -6.45 -20.78 -7.45
C ASN A 335 -6.73 -19.47 -6.70
N MET A 336 -7.88 -18.83 -6.94
CA MET A 336 -8.28 -17.59 -6.27
C MET A 336 -8.31 -17.78 -4.74
N GLN A 337 -7.58 -16.93 -4.04
CA GLN A 337 -7.47 -16.88 -2.58
C GLN A 337 -8.06 -15.58 -2.02
N GLU A 338 -7.92 -14.47 -2.73
CA GLU A 338 -8.48 -13.18 -2.34
C GLU A 338 -9.30 -12.57 -3.46
N LEU A 339 -10.57 -12.27 -3.18
CA LEU A 339 -11.45 -11.55 -4.09
C LEU A 339 -12.02 -10.32 -3.38
N THR A 340 -11.75 -9.14 -3.95
CA THR A 340 -12.36 -7.89 -3.53
C THR A 340 -13.07 -7.26 -4.70
N LEU A 341 -14.39 -7.10 -4.58
CA LEU A 341 -15.25 -6.45 -5.56
C LEU A 341 -16.03 -5.34 -4.83
N ASN A 342 -15.50 -4.13 -4.85
CA ASN A 342 -16.15 -2.95 -4.26
C ASN A 342 -16.96 -2.22 -5.33
N THR A 343 -17.85 -2.93 -6.01
CA THR A 343 -18.63 -2.49 -7.17
C THR A 343 -20.12 -2.64 -6.89
N GLU A 344 -20.98 -1.94 -7.61
CA GLU A 344 -22.43 -2.22 -7.55
C GLU A 344 -22.77 -3.48 -8.36
N MET A 345 -23.85 -4.17 -7.95
CA MET A 345 -24.32 -5.36 -8.66
C MET A 345 -25.26 -4.91 -9.78
N THR A 346 -24.77 -4.88 -11.01
CA THR A 346 -25.55 -4.44 -12.18
C THR A 346 -26.06 -5.60 -13.06
N SER A 347 -25.75 -6.84 -12.69
CA SER A 347 -26.14 -8.06 -13.41
C SER A 347 -26.97 -9.03 -12.54
N ASP A 348 -27.37 -10.15 -13.13
CA ASP A 348 -28.14 -11.20 -12.44
C ASP A 348 -27.41 -11.75 -11.20
N LYS A 349 -28.05 -11.63 -10.03
CA LYS A 349 -27.56 -12.11 -8.74
C LYS A 349 -27.22 -13.61 -8.74
N SER A 350 -28.04 -14.42 -9.40
CA SER A 350 -27.87 -15.87 -9.47
C SER A 350 -26.63 -16.23 -10.28
N LEU A 351 -26.38 -15.52 -11.39
CA LEU A 351 -25.17 -15.70 -12.18
C LEU A 351 -23.92 -15.35 -11.37
N PHE A 352 -23.94 -14.22 -10.67
CA PHE A 352 -22.84 -13.79 -9.80
C PHE A 352 -22.50 -14.87 -8.76
N MET A 353 -23.51 -15.31 -7.99
CA MET A 353 -23.34 -16.35 -6.96
C MET A 353 -22.79 -17.65 -7.56
N TRP A 354 -23.35 -18.09 -8.69
CA TRP A 354 -22.91 -19.30 -9.38
C TRP A 354 -21.44 -19.21 -9.84
N CYS A 355 -20.98 -18.03 -10.24
CA CYS A 355 -19.58 -17.82 -10.65
C CYS A 355 -18.60 -17.83 -9.48
N LEU A 356 -19.04 -17.58 -8.25
CA LEU A 356 -18.18 -17.62 -7.06
C LEU A 356 -18.01 -19.03 -6.49
N PHE A 357 -19.02 -19.90 -6.58
CA PHE A 357 -18.97 -21.23 -5.97
C PHE A 357 -17.79 -22.13 -6.39
N PRO A 358 -17.23 -22.03 -7.62
CA PRO A 358 -16.03 -22.77 -8.01
C PRO A 358 -14.74 -22.37 -7.27
N LEU A 359 -14.70 -21.22 -6.60
CA LEU A 359 -13.50 -20.65 -5.97
C LEU A 359 -13.19 -21.30 -4.61
N LYS A 360 -12.89 -22.61 -4.61
CA LYS A 360 -12.76 -23.40 -3.37
C LYS A 360 -11.58 -23.05 -2.47
N LYS A 361 -10.60 -22.29 -2.97
CA LYS A 361 -9.42 -21.85 -2.20
C LYS A 361 -9.58 -20.45 -1.59
N LEU A 362 -10.76 -19.85 -1.71
CA LEU A 362 -11.02 -18.50 -1.26
C LEU A 362 -10.87 -18.38 0.26
N ARG A 363 -10.00 -17.47 0.70
CA ARG A 363 -9.73 -17.16 2.10
C ARG A 363 -10.23 -15.76 2.47
N LYS A 364 -10.22 -14.84 1.51
CA LYS A 364 -10.67 -13.47 1.70
C LYS A 364 -11.70 -13.08 0.66
N LEU A 365 -12.86 -12.62 1.13
CA LEU A 365 -13.96 -12.15 0.29
C LEU A 365 -14.44 -10.79 0.78
N ASN A 366 -14.31 -9.77 -0.07
CA ASN A 366 -14.81 -8.41 0.21
C ASN A 366 -15.83 -8.00 -0.86
N LEU A 367 -17.10 -7.88 -0.47
CA LEU A 367 -18.23 -7.54 -1.35
C LEU A 367 -18.95 -6.25 -0.91
N ARG A 368 -18.22 -5.30 -0.29
CA ARG A 368 -18.75 -4.08 0.36
C ARG A 368 -19.70 -3.17 -0.44
N ARG A 369 -19.94 -3.39 -1.73
CA ARG A 369 -21.03 -2.72 -2.45
C ARG A 369 -21.92 -3.75 -3.15
N MET A 370 -21.32 -4.82 -3.67
CA MET A 370 -22.03 -5.91 -4.33
C MET A 370 -23.02 -6.64 -3.44
N SER A 371 -22.74 -6.76 -2.14
CA SER A 371 -23.61 -7.51 -1.25
C SER A 371 -24.88 -6.77 -0.83
N ALA A 372 -25.04 -5.51 -1.23
CA ALA A 372 -26.26 -4.73 -0.94
C ALA A 372 -27.53 -5.42 -1.50
N GLU A 373 -27.40 -6.11 -2.63
CA GLU A 373 -28.49 -6.84 -3.31
C GLU A 373 -28.65 -8.29 -2.82
N LEU A 374 -27.80 -8.77 -1.90
CA LEU A 374 -27.86 -10.13 -1.39
C LEU A 374 -28.84 -10.25 -0.23
N THR A 375 -29.74 -11.23 -0.30
CA THR A 375 -30.63 -11.56 0.81
C THR A 375 -29.89 -12.33 1.90
N LEU A 376 -30.44 -12.39 3.12
CA LEU A 376 -29.85 -13.19 4.21
C LEU A 376 -29.61 -14.67 3.80
N PRO A 377 -30.56 -15.38 3.15
CA PRO A 377 -30.31 -16.72 2.61
C PRO A 377 -29.15 -16.79 1.61
N ASP A 378 -28.96 -15.76 0.77
CA ASP A 378 -27.83 -15.68 -0.16
C ASP A 378 -26.51 -15.59 0.60
N ILE A 379 -26.44 -14.76 1.65
CA ILE A 379 -25.24 -14.61 2.50
C ILE A 379 -24.90 -15.92 3.19
N ARG A 380 -25.89 -16.67 3.69
CA ARG A 380 -25.68 -18.00 4.27
C ARG A 380 -25.16 -19.00 3.25
N THR A 381 -25.74 -19.00 2.06
CA THR A 381 -25.30 -19.86 0.96
C THR A 381 -23.85 -19.52 0.55
N LEU A 382 -23.53 -18.24 0.48
CA LEU A 382 -22.19 -17.73 0.16
C LEU A 382 -21.16 -18.16 1.21
N THR A 383 -21.38 -17.82 2.47
CA THR A 383 -20.43 -18.06 3.56
C THR A 383 -20.22 -19.56 3.81
N SER A 384 -21.29 -20.36 3.81
CA SER A 384 -21.19 -21.83 3.96
C SER A 384 -20.46 -22.51 2.81
N SER A 385 -20.42 -21.90 1.62
CA SER A 385 -19.72 -22.46 0.45
C SER A 385 -18.19 -22.33 0.52
N PHE A 386 -17.66 -21.52 1.46
CA PHE A 386 -16.23 -21.25 1.63
C PHE A 386 -15.75 -21.57 3.06
N PRO A 387 -15.51 -22.85 3.38
CA PRO A 387 -15.16 -23.27 4.75
C PRO A 387 -13.80 -22.75 5.25
N ASP A 388 -12.90 -22.37 4.33
CA ASP A 388 -11.58 -21.82 4.63
C ASP A 388 -11.54 -20.27 4.68
N LEU A 389 -12.71 -19.63 4.60
CA LEU A 389 -12.82 -18.17 4.63
C LEU A 389 -12.38 -17.63 6.01
N ASN A 390 -11.34 -16.80 6.00
CA ASN A 390 -10.79 -16.16 7.20
C ASN A 390 -11.06 -14.65 7.26
N TRP A 391 -11.42 -14.03 6.14
CA TRP A 391 -11.69 -12.60 6.04
C TRP A 391 -12.95 -12.37 5.20
N LEU A 392 -13.93 -11.68 5.78
CA LEU A 392 -15.21 -11.36 5.14
C LEU A 392 -15.53 -9.87 5.29
N GLY A 393 -15.88 -9.23 4.18
CA GLY A 393 -16.37 -7.86 4.13
C GLY A 393 -17.71 -7.80 3.41
N LEU A 394 -18.74 -7.29 4.06
CA LEU A 394 -20.10 -7.18 3.52
C LEU A 394 -20.65 -5.78 3.74
N TYR A 395 -21.53 -5.38 2.84
CA TYR A 395 -22.48 -4.30 2.98
C TYR A 395 -23.90 -4.85 3.00
N VAL A 396 -24.67 -4.52 4.03
CA VAL A 396 -26.00 -5.07 4.30
C VAL A 396 -27.01 -3.94 4.44
N THR A 397 -28.12 -4.04 3.72
CA THR A 397 -29.15 -3.00 3.66
C THR A 397 -30.53 -3.64 3.47
N PRO A 398 -31.49 -3.45 4.40
CA PRO A 398 -31.29 -2.87 5.74
C PRO A 398 -30.43 -3.80 6.62
N VAL A 399 -29.74 -3.23 7.61
CA VAL A 399 -29.09 -4.02 8.65
C VAL A 399 -30.17 -4.65 9.52
N LEU A 400 -30.05 -5.96 9.67
CA LEU A 400 -30.98 -6.82 10.39
C LEU A 400 -30.17 -7.61 11.41
N ASP A 401 -30.59 -7.62 12.67
CA ASP A 401 -29.92 -8.39 13.74
C ASP A 401 -29.83 -9.89 13.36
N GLU A 402 -30.74 -10.38 12.53
CA GLU A 402 -30.72 -11.73 12.00
C GLU A 402 -29.45 -12.04 11.20
N ILE A 403 -28.72 -11.06 10.65
CA ILE A 403 -27.51 -11.27 9.83
C ILE A 403 -26.49 -12.20 10.50
N TRP A 404 -26.37 -12.10 11.82
CA TRP A 404 -25.44 -12.87 12.63
C TRP A 404 -25.69 -14.39 12.56
N ASP A 405 -26.93 -14.80 12.30
CA ASP A 405 -27.31 -16.22 12.14
C ASP A 405 -27.03 -16.77 10.74
N TYR A 406 -26.83 -15.88 9.76
CA TYR A 406 -26.59 -16.24 8.37
C TYR A 406 -25.10 -16.21 8.01
N ILE A 407 -24.22 -15.69 8.86
CA ILE A 407 -22.77 -15.77 8.63
C ILE A 407 -22.26 -17.14 9.13
N VAL A 408 -22.07 -18.08 8.20
CA VAL A 408 -21.61 -19.43 8.48
C VAL A 408 -20.20 -19.62 7.93
N ALA A 409 -19.19 -19.14 8.66
CA ALA A 409 -17.78 -19.22 8.27
C ALA A 409 -16.91 -19.69 9.46
N PRO A 410 -16.64 -21.00 9.61
CA PRO A 410 -16.08 -21.57 10.84
C PRO A 410 -14.65 -21.09 11.15
N LYS A 411 -13.87 -20.71 10.12
CA LYS A 411 -12.49 -20.23 10.25
C LYS A 411 -12.36 -18.71 10.18
N LEU A 412 -13.47 -17.98 10.26
CA LEU A 412 -13.48 -16.52 10.13
C LEU A 412 -12.68 -15.87 11.26
N ARG A 413 -11.75 -14.99 10.92
CA ARG A 413 -10.93 -14.23 11.87
C ARG A 413 -11.02 -12.72 11.66
N TYR A 414 -11.61 -12.28 10.56
CA TYR A 414 -11.85 -10.88 10.29
C TYR A 414 -13.23 -10.71 9.67
N LEU A 415 -14.06 -9.89 10.29
CA LEU A 415 -15.38 -9.53 9.79
C LEU A 415 -15.51 -8.01 9.72
N HIS A 416 -15.82 -7.49 8.55
CA HIS A 416 -16.17 -6.09 8.35
C HIS A 416 -17.59 -5.98 7.82
N LEU A 417 -18.50 -5.51 8.66
CA LEU A 417 -19.88 -5.25 8.30
C LEU A 417 -20.09 -3.74 8.14
N VAL A 418 -20.62 -3.38 6.98
CA VAL A 418 -21.06 -2.04 6.66
C VAL A 418 -22.57 -2.09 6.40
N GLY A 419 -23.35 -1.07 6.76
CA GLY A 419 -24.76 -1.07 6.40
C GLY A 419 -25.56 0.12 6.90
N ILE A 420 -26.84 0.15 6.53
CA ILE A 420 -27.80 1.17 6.96
C ILE A 420 -28.89 0.51 7.81
N GLY A 421 -29.08 0.96 9.05
CA GLY A 421 -30.06 0.39 9.99
C GLY A 421 -29.59 0.46 11.43
N VAL A 422 -30.39 -0.08 12.37
CA VAL A 422 -30.03 -0.18 13.80
C VAL A 422 -29.48 -1.57 14.07
N LEU A 423 -28.41 -1.65 14.87
CA LEU A 423 -27.79 -2.91 15.26
C LEU A 423 -27.74 -2.97 16.79
N HIS A 424 -28.34 -4.00 17.38
CA HIS A 424 -28.30 -4.18 18.82
C HIS A 424 -27.05 -4.96 19.24
N ALA A 425 -26.52 -4.69 20.43
CA ALA A 425 -25.33 -5.37 20.92
C ALA A 425 -25.55 -6.86 21.19
N GLN A 426 -26.72 -7.24 21.72
CA GLN A 426 -26.99 -8.61 22.15
C GLN A 426 -26.80 -9.64 21.02
N PRO A 427 -27.34 -9.45 19.80
CA PRO A 427 -27.06 -10.34 18.67
C PRO A 427 -25.57 -10.46 18.30
N VAL A 428 -24.80 -9.37 18.42
CA VAL A 428 -23.34 -9.40 18.21
C VAL A 428 -22.65 -10.23 19.28
N LEU A 429 -23.04 -10.03 20.54
CA LEU A 429 -22.52 -10.78 21.68
C LEU A 429 -22.84 -12.26 21.50
N ASP A 430 -24.09 -12.61 21.18
CA ASP A 430 -24.50 -14.00 20.94
C ASP A 430 -23.68 -14.64 19.81
N TYR A 431 -23.41 -13.90 18.74
CA TYR A 431 -22.51 -14.35 17.67
C TYR A 431 -21.09 -14.63 18.19
N ILE A 432 -20.51 -13.72 18.97
CA ILE A 432 -19.17 -13.89 19.55
C ILE A 432 -19.11 -15.14 20.44
N HIS A 433 -20.13 -15.39 21.26
CA HIS A 433 -20.18 -16.57 22.12
C HIS A 433 -20.33 -17.89 21.33
N ARG A 434 -20.82 -17.86 20.09
CA ARG A 434 -20.87 -19.03 19.20
C ARG A 434 -19.54 -19.32 18.51
N LEU A 435 -18.61 -18.37 18.47
CA LEU A 435 -17.28 -18.58 17.88
C LEU A 435 -16.42 -19.46 18.79
N GLY A 436 -15.55 -20.25 18.17
CA GLY A 436 -14.72 -21.22 18.88
C GLY A 436 -13.22 -20.95 18.75
N GLU A 437 -12.42 -21.92 19.18
CA GLU A 437 -10.94 -21.87 19.17
C GLU A 437 -10.33 -21.54 17.79
N GLN A 438 -10.98 -21.93 16.69
CA GLN A 438 -10.49 -21.64 15.34
C GLN A 438 -10.54 -20.13 15.00
N ASN A 439 -11.37 -19.38 15.71
CA ASN A 439 -11.62 -17.95 15.53
C ASN A 439 -10.73 -17.07 16.42
N ARG A 440 -9.78 -17.63 17.19
CA ARG A 440 -8.85 -16.82 18.01
C ARG A 440 -8.16 -15.72 17.21
N GLY A 441 -8.00 -14.56 17.84
CA GLY A 441 -7.54 -13.33 17.22
C GLY A 441 -8.61 -12.65 16.36
N PHE A 442 -9.91 -12.88 16.64
CA PHE A 442 -11.01 -12.35 15.84
C PHE A 442 -11.01 -10.82 15.82
N ILE A 443 -11.05 -10.25 14.62
CA ILE A 443 -11.12 -8.81 14.40
C ILE A 443 -12.51 -8.47 13.85
N LEU A 444 -13.24 -7.65 14.60
CA LEU A 444 -14.54 -7.14 14.17
C LEU A 444 -14.40 -5.66 13.80
N LYS A 445 -14.97 -5.28 12.65
CA LYS A 445 -15.12 -3.88 12.23
C LYS A 445 -16.57 -3.63 11.84
N LEU A 446 -17.20 -2.66 12.49
CA LEU A 446 -18.59 -2.28 12.27
C LEU A 446 -18.65 -0.85 11.73
N LYS A 447 -19.40 -0.62 10.65
CA LYS A 447 -19.70 0.71 10.11
C LYS A 447 -21.18 0.79 9.76
N PHE A 448 -21.98 1.35 10.65
CA PHE A 448 -23.42 1.47 10.45
C PHE A 448 -23.84 2.93 10.51
N SER A 449 -24.66 3.36 9.55
CA SER A 449 -25.36 4.64 9.60
C SER A 449 -26.86 4.41 9.81
N THR A 450 -27.51 5.31 10.54
CA THR A 450 -28.98 5.42 10.46
C THR A 450 -29.35 6.41 9.37
N PHE A 451 -30.61 6.37 8.89
CA PHE A 451 -31.13 7.38 7.94
C PHE A 451 -31.05 8.83 8.47
N ALA A 452 -30.89 9.00 9.79
CA ALA A 452 -30.44 10.25 10.38
C ALA A 452 -28.92 10.16 10.58
N GLU A 453 -28.13 10.65 9.61
CA GLU A 453 -26.67 10.53 9.47
C GLU A 453 -25.81 11.09 10.64
N LEU A 454 -26.40 11.32 11.82
CA LEU A 454 -25.82 12.00 12.98
C LEU A 454 -25.50 11.08 14.17
N TYR A 455 -25.89 9.79 14.16
CA TYR A 455 -25.66 8.87 15.28
C TYR A 455 -25.08 7.53 14.82
N THR A 456 -24.00 7.10 15.48
CA THR A 456 -23.58 5.70 15.48
C THR A 456 -24.64 4.86 16.18
N THR A 457 -24.99 3.71 15.61
CA THR A 457 -26.10 2.86 16.07
C THR A 457 -25.79 2.10 17.35
N VAL A 458 -24.51 1.99 17.69
CA VAL A 458 -24.00 1.27 18.86
C VAL A 458 -23.60 2.31 19.90
N SER A 459 -24.15 2.21 21.11
CA SER A 459 -23.77 3.09 22.22
C SER A 459 -22.32 2.83 22.66
N ASP A 460 -21.70 3.76 23.39
CA ASP A 460 -20.35 3.56 23.93
C ASP A 460 -20.31 2.36 24.90
N GLU A 461 -21.38 2.15 25.67
CA GLU A 461 -21.52 0.98 26.56
C GLU A 461 -21.57 -0.33 25.78
N ASP A 462 -22.34 -0.37 24.68
CA ASP A 462 -22.41 -1.53 23.79
C ASP A 462 -21.07 -1.80 23.10
N HIS A 463 -20.36 -0.75 22.68
CA HIS A 463 -19.03 -0.86 22.11
C HIS A 463 -18.03 -1.48 23.10
N LEU A 464 -18.07 -1.04 24.36
CA LEU A 464 -17.24 -1.60 25.44
C LEU A 464 -17.60 -3.05 25.73
N ALA A 465 -18.89 -3.39 25.77
CA ALA A 465 -19.36 -4.76 25.99
C ALA A 465 -18.87 -5.70 24.87
N ILE A 466 -19.01 -5.30 23.60
CA ILE A 466 -18.53 -6.07 22.43
C ILE A 466 -17.01 -6.21 22.48
N ALA A 467 -16.28 -5.13 22.75
CA ALA A 467 -14.81 -5.16 22.82
C ALA A 467 -14.32 -6.11 23.93
N TYR A 468 -14.95 -6.05 25.10
CA TYR A 468 -14.65 -6.94 26.23
C TYR A 468 -14.94 -8.41 25.90
N ALA A 469 -16.10 -8.70 25.27
CA ALA A 469 -16.45 -10.05 24.85
C ALA A 469 -15.43 -10.63 23.85
N LEU A 470 -15.03 -9.85 22.84
CA LEU A 470 -14.01 -10.24 21.87
C LEU A 470 -12.66 -10.55 22.53
N PHE A 471 -12.20 -9.68 23.42
CA PHE A 471 -10.93 -9.85 24.12
C PHE A 471 -10.96 -11.10 25.02
N SER A 472 -11.99 -11.21 25.87
CA SER A 472 -12.11 -12.29 26.86
C SER A 472 -12.32 -13.68 26.24
N HIS A 473 -13.11 -13.79 25.16
CA HIS A 473 -13.48 -15.08 24.58
C HIS A 473 -12.54 -15.53 23.45
N LEU A 474 -11.97 -14.59 22.69
CA LEU A 474 -11.26 -14.90 21.45
C LEU A 474 -9.84 -14.32 21.37
N ASP A 475 -9.35 -13.59 22.39
CA ASP A 475 -8.14 -12.76 22.27
C ASP A 475 -8.24 -11.81 21.05
N GLY A 476 -9.47 -11.34 20.80
CA GLY A 476 -9.86 -10.55 19.64
C GLY A 476 -9.86 -9.05 19.92
N ARG A 477 -10.19 -8.27 18.89
CA ARG A 477 -10.31 -6.81 19.00
C ARG A 477 -11.41 -6.23 18.13
N LEU A 478 -12.09 -5.24 18.67
CA LEU A 478 -12.98 -4.36 17.91
C LEU A 478 -12.12 -3.22 17.32
N LEU A 479 -12.14 -3.06 16.00
CA LEU A 479 -11.45 -1.93 15.37
C LEU A 479 -12.29 -0.66 15.51
N PRO A 480 -11.67 0.47 15.91
CA PRO A 480 -12.38 1.73 16.01
C PRO A 480 -12.85 2.19 14.63
N TYR A 481 -13.96 2.92 14.63
CA TYR A 481 -14.33 3.75 13.50
C TYR A 481 -13.33 4.91 13.39
N ARG A 482 -12.25 4.72 12.63
CA ARG A 482 -11.46 5.84 12.11
C ARG A 482 -11.79 6.00 10.65
N GLU A 483 -12.49 7.09 10.33
CA GLU A 483 -12.31 7.76 9.05
C GLU A 483 -10.83 8.14 8.97
N MET A 484 -10.04 7.36 8.24
CA MET A 484 -8.93 7.99 7.54
C MET A 484 -9.61 8.79 6.43
N LEU A 485 -9.83 10.07 6.73
CA LEU A 485 -9.99 11.14 5.75
C LEU A 485 -8.82 11.09 4.77
#